data_AF-A0A662T9U9-F1
#
_entry.id   AF-A0A662T9U9-F1
#
_cell.length_a   1.000
_cell.length_b   1.000
_cell.length_c   1.000
_cell.angle_alpha   90.00
_cell.angle_beta   90.00
_cell.angle_gamma   90.00
#
_symmetry.space_group_name_H-M   'P 1'
#
loop_
_entity.id
_entity.type
_entity.pdbx_description
1 polymer ?
#
loop_
_entity_poly.entity_id
_entity_poly.type
_entity_poly.pdbx_seq_one_letter_code
_entity_poly.pdbx_strand_id
1 'polypeptide(L)' 'ASSYLREALEISLRYGITVYDSLFIAQARSLNVKLITSDRKQVEVAQDLGAETVLIE' A
#
# COMPACT_ATOMS: atom_id res chain seq x y z
N ALA A 1 6.88 8.69 15.85
CA ALA A 1 7.16 7.89 14.64
C ALA A 1 5.91 7.90 13.77
N SER A 2 6.05 8.05 12.45
CA SER A 2 4.92 8.07 11.50
C SER A 2 3.95 6.91 11.78
N SER A 3 2.65 7.19 11.92
CA SER A 3 1.59 6.26 12.33
C SER A 3 1.47 5.02 11.45
N TYR A 4 2.06 5.06 10.25
CA TYR A 4 1.95 4.02 9.23
C TYR A 4 3.25 3.24 9.03
N LEU A 5 4.37 3.67 9.60
CA LEU A 5 5.68 3.13 9.26
C LEU A 5 5.87 1.67 9.70
N ARG A 6 5.25 1.28 10.83
CA ARG A 6 5.27 -0.10 11.30
C ARG A 6 4.54 -1.03 10.32
N GLU A 7 3.31 -0.70 9.96
CA GLU A 7 2.53 -1.49 8.99
C GLU A 7 3.21 -1.49 7.62
N ALA A 8 3.73 -0.35 7.18
CA ALA A 8 4.49 -0.26 5.92
C ALA A 8 5.71 -1.20 5.92
N LEU A 9 6.46 -1.27 7.03
CA LEU A 9 7.57 -2.21 7.14
C LEU A 9 7.09 -3.67 7.08
N GLU A 10 6.02 -4.01 7.80
CA GLU A 10 5.42 -5.36 7.78
C GLU A 10 4.96 -5.78 6.37
N ILE A 11 4.30 -4.88 5.64
CA ILE A 11 3.88 -5.09 4.25
C ILE A 11 5.11 -5.26 3.34
N SER A 12 6.13 -4.40 3.48
CA SER A 12 7.33 -4.46 2.64
C SER A 12 8.06 -5.79 2.77
N LEU A 13 8.17 -6.32 4.00
CA LEU A 13 8.78 -7.61 4.28
C LEU A 13 7.94 -8.78 3.79
N ARG A 14 6.60 -8.69 3.89
CA ARG A 14 5.69 -9.77 3.44
C ARG A 14 5.65 -9.90 1.92
N TYR A 15 5.59 -8.79 1.19
CA TYR A 15 5.36 -8.79 -0.27
C TYR A 15 6.61 -8.51 -1.10
N GLY A 16 7.74 -8.17 -0.47
CA GLY A 16 8.99 -7.89 -1.17
C GLY A 16 8.95 -6.61 -2.02
N ILE A 17 8.19 -5.60 -1.58
CA ILE A 17 8.10 -4.28 -2.22
C ILE A 17 8.83 -3.23 -1.38
N THR A 18 9.06 -2.03 -1.91
CA THR A 18 9.78 -1.00 -1.14
C THR A 18 8.96 -0.54 0.07
N VAL A 19 9.65 -0.04 1.10
CA VAL A 19 8.98 0.55 2.27
C VAL A 19 8.13 1.77 1.89
N TYR A 20 8.51 2.50 0.84
CA TYR A 20 7.74 3.63 0.34
C TYR A 20 6.44 3.19 -0.34
N ASP A 21 6.48 2.16 -1.19
CA ASP A 21 5.26 1.63 -1.83
C ASP A 21 4.30 1.11 -0.76
N SER A 22 4.84 0.41 0.23
CA SER A 22 4.09 -0.12 1.37
C SER A 22 3.48 0.99 2.24
N LEU A 23 4.14 2.15 2.35
CA LEU A 23 3.66 3.28 3.12
C LEU A 23 2.39 3.90 2.55
N PHE A 24 2.26 3.96 1.22
CA PHE A 24 1.02 4.41 0.58
C PHE A 24 -0.12 3.41 0.76
N ILE A 25 0.19 2.10 0.72
CA ILE A 25 -0.80 1.05 0.99
C ILE A 25 -1.30 1.14 2.44
N ALA A 26 -0.39 1.23 3.42
CA ALA A 26 -0.74 1.36 4.84
C ALA A 26 -1.59 2.62 5.11
N GLN A 27 -1.27 3.75 4.47
CA GLN A 27 -2.08 4.97 4.56
C GLN A 27 -3.47 4.78 3.97
N ALA A 28 -3.58 4.21 2.77
CA ALA A 28 -4.86 4.01 2.12
C ALA A 28 -5.80 3.11 2.95
N ARG A 29 -5.26 2.03 3.51
CA ARG A 29 -5.97 1.14 4.42
C ARG A 29 -6.41 1.83 5.70
N SER A 30 -5.48 2.53 6.37
CA SER A 30 -5.78 3.19 7.64
C SER A 30 -6.78 4.33 7.50
N LEU A 31 -6.80 5.02 6.36
CA LEU A 31 -7.74 6.11 6.07
C LEU A 31 -9.05 5.62 5.42
N ASN A 32 -9.13 4.33 5.08
CA ASN A 32 -10.23 3.73 4.34
C ASN A 32 -10.54 4.49 3.04
N VAL A 33 -9.50 4.82 2.27
CA VAL A 33 -9.59 5.52 0.98
C VAL A 33 -8.99 4.69 -0.15
N LYS A 34 -9.33 5.03 -1.38
CA LYS A 34 -8.77 4.39 -2.58
C LYS A 34 -7.30 4.75 -2.74
N LEU A 35 -6.47 3.76 -3.06
CA LEU A 35 -5.10 3.99 -3.51
C LEU A 35 -5.09 4.22 -5.03
N ILE A 36 -4.72 5.43 -5.45
CA ILE A 36 -4.50 5.78 -6.86
C ILE A 36 -3.00 5.64 -7.14
N THR A 37 -2.64 4.84 -8.14
CA THR A 37 -1.24 4.60 -8.49
C THR A 37 -1.10 4.15 -9.94
N SER A 38 0.06 4.36 -10.53
CA SER A 38 0.44 3.76 -11.83
C SER A 38 1.26 2.47 -11.67
N ASP A 39 1.61 2.11 -10.43
CA ASP A 39 2.33 0.89 -10.14
C ASP A 39 1.37 -0.31 -10.02
N ARG A 40 1.41 -1.19 -11.02
CA ARG A 40 0.61 -2.43 -11.03
C ARG A 40 0.91 -3.34 -9.84
N LYS A 41 2.17 -3.43 -9.39
CA LYS A 41 2.53 -4.26 -8.24
C LYS A 41 1.93 -3.72 -6.95
N GLN A 42 1.87 -2.40 -6.81
CA GLN A 42 1.24 -1.76 -5.66
C GLN A 42 -0.28 -1.98 -5.64
N VAL A 43 -0.94 -1.98 -6.81
CA VAL A 43 -2.36 -2.33 -6.94
C VAL A 43 -2.63 -3.75 -6.47
N GLU A 44 -1.84 -4.72 -6.94
CA GLU A 44 -1.97 -6.13 -6.57
C GLU A 44 -1.88 -6.32 -5.05
N VAL A 45 -0.84 -5.74 -4.42
CA VAL A 45 -0.62 -5.87 -2.97
C VAL A 45 -1.71 -5.17 -2.17
N ALA A 46 -2.15 -3.98 -2.59
CA ALA A 46 -3.22 -3.26 -1.92
C ALA A 46 -4.55 -4.02 -1.97
N GLN A 47 -4.90 -4.62 -3.12
CA GLN A 47 -6.11 -5.41 -3.29
C GLN A 47 -6.08 -6.71 -2.47
N ASP A 48 -4.93 -7.41 -2.41
CA ASP A 48 -4.74 -8.59 -1.56
C ASP A 48 -4.95 -8.27 -0.07
N LEU A 49 -4.61 -7.04 0.33
CA LEU A 49 -4.83 -6.52 1.68
C LEU A 49 -6.22 -5.91 1.90
N GLY A 50 -7.11 -5.98 0.91
CA GLY A 50 -8.50 -5.52 0.97
C GLY A 50 -8.70 -4.02 0.78
N ALA A 51 -7.70 -3.29 0.28
CA ALA A 51 -7.86 -1.89 -0.09
C ALA A 51 -8.46 -1.73 -1.49
N GLU A 52 -9.31 -0.73 -1.66
CA GLU A 52 -9.77 -0.31 -2.99
C GLU A 52 -8.65 0.46 -3.73
N THR A 53 -8.56 0.27 -5.03
CA THR A 53 -7.49 0.84 -5.86
C THR A 53 -8.00 1.40 -7.19
N VAL A 54 -7.25 2.34 -7.77
CA VAL A 54 -7.42 2.82 -9.15
C VAL A 54 -6.05 2.81 -9.82
N LEU A 55 -5.90 2.00 -10.86
CA LEU A 55 -4.72 2.01 -11.73
C LEU A 55 -4.86 3.14 -12.75
N ILE A 56 -3.86 4.02 -12.84
CA ILE A 56 -3.75 5.05 -13.88
C ILE A 56 -2.54 4.74 -14.79
N GLU A 57 -2.72 4.86 -16.10
CA GLU A 57 -1.66 4.63 -17.12
C GLU A 57 -0.93 5.92 -17.51
#